data_AF-A0A2V7HKK7-F1
#
_entry.id   AF-A0A2V7HKK7-F1
#
_cell.length_a   1.000
_cell.length_b   1.000
_cell.length_c   1.000
_cell.angle_alpha   90.00
_cell.angle_beta   90.00
_cell.angle_gamma   90.00
#
_symmetry.space_group_name_H-M   'P 1'
#
loop_
_entity.id
_entity.type
_entity.pdbx_description
1 polymer ?
#
loop_
_entity_poly.entity_id
_entity_poly.type
_entity_poly.pdbx_seq_one_letter_code
_entity_poly.pdbx_strand_id
1 'polypeptide(L)'
;MTDSECSAVASSNRLGNTVIRFRFWLRNSAITPSKLSRGRPGVMQGMESLHQRLRLVVLVATLGGAACRPSAVPPPQPVVLAPRLVPEPASTTITGGAPFDLARTSNIVVDPGNAEVAAIAEMLAAQIRRPTQFPILVSTTATSPGAIVLRLSGAPASVGDEGYALTVTADSVRLVANRPAGLFHGIQTIRQLLPQDIESEMGSERSTWQIPAQNIVDYPRFVWRGAMLDVARHFFTVREVQQYIDLLALYKMNVLHLHLSDDQGWRIALNSRPQLTALGSVTQVGGGQGGFYTQQDYQNIIRYAAARYILVVPEIDMPSHINAGLIAYPDLGCSARPTGPYSGTDVGWSSLCVDKEATYAFVDDVVREISGITPGPYFHIGGDEVQTLTHDQYVRFVERVQGIVNKYGKKMIGWEEITKARLNPTTIAQQWKSDSATAALASGAKLILSPAQKIYLDMKYTPTTELGLHWAAYVEVRDSYDWDPAAYIRGVGEKDILGVEAPIWSETVRNIGAVMYLALPRMPAVAEVGWTPQANRTWDGFRSRVASHAPRWNYLGMNYYHSPQVPW
;
A
#
# COMPACT_ATOMS: atom_id res chain seq x y z
N MET A 1 43.12 -33.51 -3.00
CA MET A 1 42.96 -34.63 -3.94
C MET A 1 41.82 -34.21 -4.87
N THR A 2 42.07 -33.37 -5.90
CA THR A 2 42.55 -33.73 -7.28
C THR A 2 41.49 -34.62 -7.95
N ASP A 3 40.84 -34.33 -9.09
CA ASP A 3 41.18 -33.67 -10.37
C ASP A 3 39.85 -33.17 -11.01
N SER A 4 39.67 -32.01 -11.64
CA SER A 4 40.18 -31.42 -12.90
C SER A 4 39.94 -32.22 -14.19
N GLU A 5 39.06 -31.64 -15.03
CA GLU A 5 39.12 -31.50 -16.50
C GLU A 5 38.98 -32.71 -17.44
N CYS A 6 38.06 -32.57 -18.40
CA CYS A 6 38.27 -33.04 -19.76
C CYS A 6 37.59 -32.12 -20.80
N SER A 7 38.41 -31.59 -21.70
CA SER A 7 38.17 -30.61 -22.76
C SER A 7 37.40 -31.20 -23.97
N ALA A 8 36.45 -30.45 -24.57
CA ALA A 8 36.54 -29.65 -25.82
C ALA A 8 36.75 -30.41 -27.15
N VAL A 9 35.80 -30.29 -28.09
CA VAL A 9 36.03 -30.12 -29.55
C VAL A 9 34.90 -29.29 -30.16
N ALA A 10 35.27 -28.35 -31.04
CA ALA A 10 34.45 -27.37 -31.74
C ALA A 10 33.83 -27.88 -33.05
N SER A 11 32.72 -27.25 -33.51
CA SER A 11 32.68 -26.37 -34.70
C SER A 11 31.36 -26.38 -35.51
N SER A 12 30.86 -25.15 -35.70
CA SER A 12 30.23 -24.57 -36.91
C SER A 12 28.74 -24.79 -37.27
N ASN A 13 28.13 -23.63 -37.60
CA ASN A 13 27.14 -23.36 -38.66
C ASN A 13 25.64 -23.70 -38.44
N ARG A 14 24.78 -22.69 -38.18
CA ARG A 14 24.07 -21.84 -39.17
C ARG A 14 22.85 -21.12 -38.56
N LEU A 15 22.80 -19.81 -38.85
CA LEU A 15 21.68 -18.88 -39.10
C LEU A 15 20.22 -19.36 -38.94
N GLY A 16 19.41 -18.55 -38.26
CA GLY A 16 17.94 -18.58 -38.34
C GLY A 16 17.24 -17.51 -37.49
N ASN A 17 17.23 -16.25 -37.95
CA ASN A 17 16.41 -15.17 -37.38
C ASN A 17 14.92 -15.51 -37.47
N THR A 18 14.18 -15.39 -36.36
CA THR A 18 12.71 -15.31 -36.39
C THR A 18 12.25 -14.05 -35.66
N VAL A 19 11.78 -13.08 -36.45
CA VAL A 19 11.11 -11.85 -36.01
C VAL A 19 9.61 -12.14 -35.96
N ILE A 20 9.00 -12.02 -34.80
CA ILE A 20 7.53 -12.11 -34.62
C ILE A 20 6.96 -10.70 -34.71
N ARG A 21 6.20 -10.43 -35.78
CA ARG A 21 5.41 -9.19 -35.95
C ARG A 21 3.96 -9.46 -35.52
N PHE A 22 3.49 -8.72 -34.52
CA PHE A 22 2.06 -8.58 -34.22
C PHE A 22 1.41 -7.60 -35.21
N ARG A 23 0.29 -8.00 -35.83
CA ARG A 23 -0.59 -7.11 -36.61
C ARG A 23 -1.96 -7.01 -35.94
N PHE A 24 -2.35 -5.75 -35.70
CA PHE A 24 -3.68 -5.30 -35.30
C PHE A 24 -4.76 -5.71 -36.31
N TRP A 25 -5.95 -6.06 -35.81
CA TRP A 25 -7.17 -6.22 -36.62
C TRP A 25 -8.21 -5.20 -36.13
N LEU A 26 -8.51 -4.20 -36.95
CA LEU A 26 -9.64 -3.28 -36.77
C LEU A 26 -10.83 -3.79 -37.60
N ARG A 27 -11.96 -3.93 -36.92
CA ARG A 27 -13.27 -4.27 -37.48
C ARG A 27 -13.79 -3.13 -38.34
N ASN A 28 -14.39 -3.47 -39.48
CA ASN A 28 -15.52 -2.74 -40.04
C ASN A 28 -16.34 -3.71 -40.92
N SER A 29 -17.62 -3.87 -40.61
CA SER A 29 -18.57 -4.52 -41.53
C SER A 29 -19.95 -3.93 -41.31
N ALA A 30 -20.50 -3.39 -42.40
CA ALA A 30 -21.82 -2.79 -42.50
C ALA A 30 -22.83 -3.82 -43.05
N ILE A 31 -23.97 -3.92 -42.36
CA ILE A 31 -25.36 -3.78 -42.85
C ILE A 31 -25.87 -4.65 -44.04
N THR A 32 -26.63 -5.70 -43.67
CA THR A 32 -28.01 -6.11 -44.11
C THR A 32 -28.28 -6.78 -45.50
N PRO A 33 -29.52 -7.26 -45.83
CA PRO A 33 -29.89 -8.70 -45.79
C PRO A 33 -30.72 -9.23 -47.00
N SER A 34 -30.94 -10.55 -47.12
CA SER A 34 -32.15 -11.16 -47.76
C SER A 34 -32.12 -12.69 -47.61
N LYS A 35 -33.09 -13.32 -46.94
CA LYS A 35 -34.38 -13.92 -47.40
C LYS A 35 -34.26 -15.15 -48.31
N LEU A 36 -34.80 -16.30 -47.85
CA LEU A 36 -35.75 -17.26 -48.50
C LEU A 36 -35.61 -18.66 -47.85
N SER A 37 -36.54 -19.07 -46.98
CA SER A 37 -37.71 -19.97 -47.21
C SER A 37 -37.34 -21.47 -47.27
N ARG A 38 -37.73 -22.25 -46.25
CA ARG A 38 -38.94 -23.12 -46.09
C ARG A 38 -38.64 -24.60 -46.41
N GLY A 39 -38.92 -25.47 -45.44
CA GLY A 39 -39.05 -26.93 -45.66
C GLY A 39 -38.84 -27.78 -44.40
N ARG A 40 -39.94 -28.13 -43.72
CA ARG A 40 -40.13 -29.19 -42.70
C ARG A 40 -40.89 -30.36 -43.38
N PRO A 41 -41.28 -31.50 -42.74
CA PRO A 41 -40.92 -32.09 -41.43
C PRO A 41 -40.76 -33.65 -41.43
N GLY A 42 -40.42 -34.20 -40.24
CA GLY A 42 -41.02 -35.46 -39.70
C GLY A 42 -40.29 -36.79 -40.01
N VAL A 43 -40.39 -37.89 -39.25
CA VAL A 43 -41.11 -38.30 -38.02
C VAL A 43 -40.33 -39.50 -37.41
N MET A 44 -40.53 -39.75 -36.11
CA MET A 44 -39.91 -40.75 -35.22
C MET A 44 -40.79 -42.02 -35.02
N GLN A 45 -40.24 -43.07 -34.39
CA GLN A 45 -40.85 -44.33 -33.84
C GLN A 45 -40.85 -45.56 -34.78
N GLY A 46 -40.61 -46.81 -34.37
CA GLY A 46 -40.31 -47.46 -33.07
C GLY A 46 -40.61 -48.99 -33.15
N MET A 47 -39.99 -49.80 -32.25
CA MET A 47 -40.47 -51.10 -31.66
C MET A 47 -40.62 -52.36 -32.58
N GLU A 48 -40.42 -53.65 -32.24
CA GLU A 48 -40.17 -54.46 -31.00
C GLU A 48 -39.42 -55.82 -31.29
N SER A 49 -38.94 -56.45 -30.20
CA SER A 49 -38.76 -57.89 -29.76
C SER A 49 -38.90 -59.10 -30.74
N LEU A 50 -38.29 -60.30 -30.54
CA LEU A 50 -38.42 -61.26 -29.41
C LEU A 50 -37.48 -62.52 -29.50
N HIS A 51 -36.96 -62.99 -28.34
CA HIS A 51 -36.47 -64.31 -27.82
C HIS A 51 -35.79 -65.43 -28.65
N GLN A 52 -34.66 -65.99 -28.14
CA GLN A 52 -34.59 -67.26 -27.35
C GLN A 52 -33.16 -67.73 -26.94
N ARG A 53 -33.03 -68.13 -25.66
CA ARG A 53 -32.25 -69.21 -24.99
C ARG A 53 -30.81 -69.56 -25.44
N LEU A 54 -29.87 -69.52 -24.49
CA LEU A 54 -29.05 -70.68 -24.08
C LEU A 54 -28.41 -70.46 -22.69
N ARG A 55 -28.52 -71.43 -21.79
CA ARG A 55 -27.84 -71.50 -20.49
C ARG A 55 -26.58 -72.35 -20.66
N LEU A 56 -25.42 -71.85 -20.23
CA LEU A 56 -24.25 -72.69 -19.96
C LEU A 56 -23.66 -72.29 -18.59
N VAL A 57 -23.69 -73.24 -17.66
CA VAL A 57 -23.05 -73.16 -16.35
C VAL A 57 -21.62 -73.65 -16.54
N VAL A 58 -20.64 -72.79 -16.29
CA VAL A 58 -19.22 -73.18 -16.16
C VAL A 58 -18.80 -72.87 -14.73
N LEU A 59 -18.57 -73.94 -13.96
CA LEU A 59 -18.01 -73.91 -12.62
C LEU A 59 -16.49 -73.74 -12.77
N VAL A 60 -15.97 -72.52 -12.56
CA VAL A 60 -14.52 -72.29 -12.48
C VAL A 60 -14.12 -72.36 -11.01
N ALA A 61 -13.40 -73.43 -10.66
CA ALA A 61 -12.68 -73.53 -9.40
C ALA A 61 -11.58 -72.47 -9.36
N THR A 62 -11.78 -71.43 -8.54
CA THR A 62 -10.74 -70.42 -8.28
C THR A 62 -9.90 -70.89 -7.09
N LEU A 63 -8.67 -71.27 -7.40
CA LEU A 63 -7.59 -71.45 -6.43
C LEU A 63 -7.42 -70.16 -5.62
N GLY A 64 -7.49 -70.28 -4.30
CA GLY A 64 -7.24 -69.19 -3.36
C GLY A 64 -5.77 -68.75 -3.39
N GLY A 65 -5.45 -67.80 -4.27
CA GLY A 65 -4.26 -66.98 -4.15
C GLY A 65 -4.54 -65.87 -3.15
N ALA A 66 -3.89 -65.90 -1.99
CA ALA A 66 -3.85 -64.77 -1.07
C ALA A 66 -3.05 -63.63 -1.73
N ALA A 67 -3.74 -62.83 -2.55
CA ALA A 67 -3.19 -61.59 -3.08
C ALA A 67 -3.08 -60.60 -1.91
N CYS A 68 -1.86 -60.33 -1.47
CA CYS A 68 -1.57 -59.14 -0.67
C CYS A 68 -2.04 -57.93 -1.49
N ARG A 69 -3.20 -57.36 -1.14
CA ARG A 69 -3.60 -56.07 -1.65
C ARG A 69 -2.60 -55.06 -1.08
N PRO A 70 -1.84 -54.31 -1.91
CA PRO A 70 -1.09 -53.19 -1.40
C PRO A 70 -2.11 -52.27 -0.72
N SER A 71 -1.88 -51.99 0.56
CA SER A 71 -2.68 -51.02 1.29
C SER A 71 -2.65 -49.73 0.48
N ALA A 72 -3.82 -49.29 0.00
CA ALA A 72 -3.90 -48.07 -0.80
C ALA A 72 -3.28 -46.95 0.03
N VAL A 73 -2.17 -46.39 -0.47
CA VAL A 73 -1.59 -45.17 0.09
C VAL A 73 -2.72 -44.15 0.08
N PRO A 74 -3.12 -43.60 1.24
CA PRO A 74 -4.14 -42.55 1.28
C PRO A 74 -3.74 -41.49 0.25
N PRO A 75 -4.67 -40.97 -0.56
CA PRO A 75 -4.35 -39.87 -1.47
C PRO A 75 -3.66 -38.78 -0.63
N PRO A 76 -2.57 -38.17 -1.11
CA PRO A 76 -1.87 -37.13 -0.36
C PRO A 76 -2.92 -36.14 0.10
N GLN A 77 -3.06 -35.96 1.41
CA GLN A 77 -3.97 -34.96 1.92
C GLN A 77 -3.57 -33.64 1.27
N PRO A 78 -4.54 -32.84 0.75
CA PRO A 78 -4.23 -31.54 0.21
C PRO A 78 -3.40 -30.82 1.27
N VAL A 79 -2.15 -30.48 0.95
CA VAL A 79 -1.36 -29.62 1.82
C VAL A 79 -2.15 -28.33 1.86
N VAL A 80 -2.84 -28.08 2.98
CA VAL A 80 -3.53 -26.81 3.20
C VAL A 80 -2.42 -25.79 3.35
N LEU A 81 -2.03 -25.18 2.23
CA LEU A 81 -0.99 -24.17 2.20
C LEU A 81 -1.41 -23.06 3.16
N ALA A 82 -0.55 -22.76 4.13
CA ALA A 82 -0.76 -21.63 5.02
C ALA A 82 -1.00 -20.36 4.17
N PRO A 83 -2.00 -19.55 4.51
CA PRO A 83 -2.34 -18.38 3.71
C PRO A 83 -1.18 -17.40 3.68
N ARG A 84 -0.89 -16.89 2.49
CA ARG A 84 0.24 -16.00 2.24
C ARG A 84 -0.19 -14.55 2.38
N LEU A 85 -0.45 -14.14 3.61
CA LEU A 85 -0.92 -12.80 3.96
C LEU A 85 0.25 -11.87 4.24
N VAL A 86 0.17 -10.61 3.79
CA VAL A 86 1.09 -9.54 4.16
C VAL A 86 0.27 -8.30 4.52
N PRO A 87 0.39 -7.72 5.73
CA PRO A 87 1.14 -8.24 6.88
C PRO A 87 0.68 -9.61 7.38
N GLU A 88 1.58 -10.37 8.00
CA GLU A 88 1.23 -11.58 8.74
C GLU A 88 0.34 -11.26 9.94
N PRO A 89 -0.84 -11.91 10.08
CA PRO A 89 -1.74 -11.61 11.19
C PRO A 89 -1.14 -11.92 12.57
N ALA A 90 -1.63 -11.24 13.60
CA ALA A 90 -1.21 -11.52 14.98
C ALA A 90 -1.44 -12.99 15.40
N SER A 91 -2.52 -13.62 14.94
CA SER A 91 -2.79 -15.05 15.14
C SER A 91 -3.60 -15.63 13.99
N THR A 92 -3.18 -16.80 13.48
CA THR A 92 -3.91 -17.59 12.47
C THR A 92 -4.01 -19.04 12.92
N THR A 93 -5.18 -19.66 12.78
CA THR A 93 -5.41 -21.08 13.07
C THR A 93 -6.19 -21.73 11.93
N ILE A 94 -5.56 -22.67 11.24
CA ILE A 94 -6.20 -23.47 10.19
C ILE A 94 -7.09 -24.53 10.83
N THR A 95 -8.36 -24.59 10.44
CA THR A 95 -9.37 -25.44 11.10
C THR A 95 -9.60 -26.79 10.41
N GLY A 96 -8.90 -27.07 9.31
CA GLY A 96 -9.02 -28.33 8.55
C GLY A 96 -10.38 -28.57 7.88
N GLY A 97 -11.32 -27.62 8.02
CA GLY A 97 -12.64 -27.67 7.41
C GLY A 97 -12.59 -27.42 5.91
N ALA A 98 -13.70 -27.73 5.22
CA ALA A 98 -13.86 -27.41 3.80
C ALA A 98 -13.80 -25.88 3.60
N PRO A 99 -13.17 -25.40 2.50
CA PRO A 99 -13.07 -23.98 2.21
C PRO A 99 -14.46 -23.37 1.98
N PHE A 100 -14.58 -22.07 2.26
CA PHE A 100 -15.71 -21.28 1.80
C PHE A 100 -15.62 -21.11 0.29
N ASP A 101 -16.69 -21.41 -0.46
CA ASP A 101 -16.78 -21.14 -1.89
C ASP A 101 -17.70 -19.95 -2.14
N LEU A 102 -17.13 -18.85 -2.63
CA LEU A 102 -17.89 -17.68 -3.03
C LEU A 102 -18.67 -18.04 -4.31
N ALA A 103 -19.99 -17.90 -4.25
CA ALA A 103 -20.90 -18.28 -5.33
C ALA A 103 -21.69 -17.08 -5.87
N ARG A 104 -22.39 -17.28 -7.01
CA ARG A 104 -23.32 -16.29 -7.57
C ARG A 104 -24.46 -15.90 -6.62
N THR A 105 -24.80 -16.78 -5.68
CA THR A 105 -25.85 -16.57 -4.66
C THR A 105 -25.31 -15.96 -3.37
N SER A 106 -23.99 -15.78 -3.25
CA SER A 106 -23.39 -15.14 -2.08
C SER A 106 -23.79 -13.67 -1.99
N ASN A 107 -23.95 -13.19 -0.77
CA ASN A 107 -24.15 -11.78 -0.48
C ASN A 107 -23.20 -11.33 0.64
N ILE A 108 -23.09 -10.01 0.80
CA ILE A 108 -22.42 -9.40 1.95
C ILE A 108 -23.49 -8.86 2.89
N VAL A 109 -23.40 -9.23 4.15
CA VAL A 109 -24.40 -8.95 5.18
C VAL A 109 -23.83 -7.96 6.18
N VAL A 110 -24.59 -6.91 6.43
CA VAL A 110 -24.27 -5.89 7.44
C VAL A 110 -25.48 -5.67 8.35
N ASP A 111 -25.24 -5.17 9.56
CA ASP A 111 -26.35 -4.78 10.44
C ASP A 111 -27.07 -3.54 9.88
N PRO A 112 -28.41 -3.44 10.01
CA PRO A 112 -29.18 -2.31 9.49
C PRO A 112 -28.79 -1.00 10.19
N GLY A 113 -28.88 0.11 9.45
CA GLY A 113 -28.71 1.46 10.01
C GLY A 113 -27.27 1.93 10.18
N ASN A 114 -26.26 1.15 9.75
CA ASN A 114 -24.86 1.57 9.77
C ASN A 114 -24.32 1.85 8.35
N ALA A 115 -24.40 3.11 7.92
CA ALA A 115 -23.99 3.53 6.58
C ALA A 115 -22.48 3.37 6.32
N GLU A 116 -21.64 3.53 7.34
CA GLU A 116 -20.18 3.39 7.22
C GLU A 116 -19.79 1.93 7.00
N VAL A 117 -20.39 1.00 7.76
CA VAL A 117 -20.20 -0.45 7.55
C VAL A 117 -20.75 -0.89 6.19
N ALA A 118 -21.90 -0.35 5.77
CA ALA A 118 -22.44 -0.61 4.43
C ALA A 118 -21.50 -0.14 3.31
N ALA A 119 -20.83 1.01 3.48
CA ALA A 119 -19.84 1.50 2.53
C ALA A 119 -18.61 0.58 2.45
N ILE A 120 -18.09 0.09 3.59
CA ILE A 120 -17.00 -0.90 3.62
C ILE A 120 -17.41 -2.20 2.92
N ALA A 121 -18.62 -2.70 3.20
CA ALA A 121 -19.17 -3.88 2.55
C ALA A 121 -19.29 -3.70 1.03
N GLU A 122 -19.71 -2.51 0.59
CA GLU A 122 -19.83 -2.19 -0.83
C GLU A 122 -18.47 -2.07 -1.52
N MET A 123 -17.41 -1.62 -0.82
CA MET A 123 -16.04 -1.68 -1.35
C MET A 123 -15.62 -3.11 -1.67
N LEU A 124 -15.82 -4.04 -0.73
CA LEU A 124 -15.55 -5.46 -0.95
C LEU A 124 -16.45 -6.04 -2.05
N ALA A 125 -17.74 -5.69 -2.07
CA ALA A 125 -18.67 -6.13 -3.10
C ALA A 125 -18.19 -5.71 -4.50
N ALA A 126 -17.82 -4.43 -4.67
CA ALA A 126 -17.35 -3.88 -5.92
C ALA A 126 -16.04 -4.51 -6.40
N GLN A 127 -15.15 -4.90 -5.48
CA GLN A 127 -13.93 -5.65 -5.79
C GLN A 127 -14.24 -7.07 -6.24
N ILE A 128 -15.22 -7.74 -5.62
CA ILE A 128 -15.61 -9.10 -6.01
C ILE A 128 -16.38 -9.13 -7.33
N ARG A 129 -17.29 -8.19 -7.57
CA ARG A 129 -18.16 -8.17 -8.76
C ARG A 129 -17.36 -8.11 -10.07
N ARG A 130 -16.28 -7.34 -10.11
CA ARG A 130 -15.46 -7.13 -11.32
C ARG A 130 -14.85 -8.42 -11.90
N PRO A 131 -14.02 -9.17 -11.16
CA PRO A 131 -13.39 -10.40 -11.65
C PRO A 131 -14.40 -11.55 -11.79
N THR A 132 -15.37 -11.67 -10.87
CA THR A 132 -16.27 -12.84 -10.80
C THR A 132 -17.51 -12.72 -11.70
N GLN A 133 -17.93 -11.49 -12.01
CA GLN A 133 -19.24 -11.20 -12.61
C GLN A 133 -20.42 -11.75 -11.80
N PHE A 134 -20.24 -12.00 -10.51
CA PHE A 134 -21.30 -12.43 -9.61
C PHE A 134 -22.10 -11.21 -9.12
N PRO A 135 -23.43 -11.31 -9.00
CA PRO A 135 -24.27 -10.21 -8.54
C PRO A 135 -24.24 -10.07 -7.01
N ILE A 136 -23.05 -9.87 -6.43
CA ILE A 136 -22.87 -9.81 -4.97
C ILE A 136 -23.57 -8.57 -4.41
N LEU A 137 -24.64 -8.74 -3.65
CA LEU A 137 -25.39 -7.62 -3.05
C LEU A 137 -24.94 -7.37 -1.61
N VAL A 138 -24.95 -6.09 -1.19
CA VAL A 138 -24.91 -5.73 0.23
C VAL A 138 -26.35 -5.71 0.75
N SER A 139 -26.61 -6.43 1.84
CA SER A 139 -27.96 -6.60 2.39
C SER A 139 -27.94 -6.77 3.91
N THR A 140 -29.12 -6.86 4.53
CA THR A 140 -29.29 -7.08 5.97
C THR A 140 -29.66 -8.52 6.32
N THR A 141 -29.88 -9.38 5.32
CA THR A 141 -30.31 -10.77 5.50
C THR A 141 -29.32 -11.70 4.83
N ALA A 142 -28.82 -12.69 5.56
CA ALA A 142 -27.86 -13.65 5.00
C ALA A 142 -28.52 -14.62 4.02
N THR A 143 -27.83 -14.89 2.90
CA THR A 143 -28.06 -16.13 2.17
C THR A 143 -27.42 -17.29 2.92
N SER A 144 -28.02 -18.48 2.83
CA SER A 144 -27.51 -19.67 3.51
C SER A 144 -27.57 -20.87 2.57
N PRO A 145 -26.44 -21.55 2.32
CA PRO A 145 -25.07 -21.18 2.71
C PRO A 145 -24.51 -20.02 1.86
N GLY A 146 -23.35 -19.46 2.24
CA GLY A 146 -22.53 -18.64 1.34
C GLY A 146 -22.47 -17.14 1.62
N ALA A 147 -22.83 -16.67 2.82
CA ALA A 147 -22.78 -15.25 3.16
C ALA A 147 -21.40 -14.81 3.69
N ILE A 148 -20.99 -13.59 3.33
CA ILE A 148 -19.91 -12.85 3.99
C ILE A 148 -20.57 -11.87 4.97
N VAL A 149 -20.23 -11.93 6.25
CA VAL A 149 -20.89 -11.16 7.31
C VAL A 149 -19.91 -10.17 7.92
N LEU A 150 -20.24 -8.88 7.92
CA LEU A 150 -19.46 -7.79 8.51
C LEU A 150 -20.24 -7.18 9.68
N ARG A 151 -19.67 -7.21 10.90
CA ARG A 151 -20.32 -6.63 12.09
C ARG A 151 -19.37 -5.92 13.04
N LEU A 152 -19.86 -4.89 13.72
CA LEU A 152 -19.12 -4.22 14.79
C LEU A 152 -19.27 -4.89 16.17
N SER A 153 -19.81 -6.10 16.22
CA SER A 153 -20.10 -6.83 17.46
C SER A 153 -19.51 -8.24 17.45
N GLY A 154 -18.99 -8.66 18.61
CA GLY A 154 -18.43 -9.99 18.82
C GLY A 154 -16.95 -10.15 18.48
N ALA A 155 -16.22 -9.05 18.26
CA ALA A 155 -14.76 -9.07 18.28
C ALA A 155 -14.23 -9.01 19.73
N PRO A 156 -13.10 -9.65 20.04
CA PRO A 156 -12.44 -9.48 21.34
C PRO A 156 -12.02 -8.03 21.58
N ALA A 157 -12.09 -7.54 22.82
CA ALA A 157 -11.60 -6.19 23.16
C ALA A 157 -10.11 -5.99 22.82
N SER A 158 -9.32 -7.07 22.84
CA SER A 158 -7.89 -7.06 22.52
C SER A 158 -7.56 -6.61 21.11
N VAL A 159 -8.51 -6.61 20.16
CA VAL A 159 -8.24 -6.17 18.78
C VAL A 159 -8.24 -4.63 18.65
N GLY A 160 -8.65 -3.90 19.68
CA GLY A 160 -8.61 -2.43 19.70
C GLY A 160 -9.46 -1.78 18.60
N ASP A 161 -9.06 -0.58 18.17
CA ASP A 161 -9.80 0.22 17.18
C ASP A 161 -9.51 -0.16 15.72
N GLU A 162 -8.36 -0.79 15.44
CA GLU A 162 -7.94 -1.11 14.06
C GLU A 162 -7.92 -2.61 13.76
N GLY A 163 -8.09 -3.47 14.77
CA GLY A 163 -8.08 -4.91 14.60
C GLY A 163 -9.45 -5.54 14.38
N TYR A 164 -9.43 -6.83 14.09
CA TYR A 164 -10.60 -7.63 13.74
C TYR A 164 -10.40 -9.12 14.10
N ALA A 165 -11.50 -9.85 14.12
CA ALA A 165 -11.51 -11.31 14.09
C ALA A 165 -12.26 -11.80 12.84
N LEU A 166 -11.66 -12.76 12.14
CA LEU A 166 -12.20 -13.36 10.93
C LEU A 166 -12.31 -14.87 11.11
N THR A 167 -13.52 -15.40 10.93
CA THR A 167 -13.80 -16.85 10.94
C THR A 167 -14.27 -17.26 9.56
N VAL A 168 -13.60 -18.24 8.96
CA VAL A 168 -13.98 -18.81 7.67
C VAL A 168 -14.38 -20.27 7.89
N THR A 169 -15.61 -20.60 7.49
CA THR A 169 -16.14 -21.96 7.41
C THR A 169 -16.68 -22.23 6.02
N ALA A 170 -17.04 -23.47 5.70
CA ALA A 170 -17.69 -23.79 4.42
C ALA A 170 -18.98 -22.98 4.18
N ASP A 171 -19.69 -22.60 5.25
CA ASP A 171 -20.99 -21.94 5.15
C ASP A 171 -20.90 -20.40 5.13
N SER A 172 -19.84 -19.81 5.70
CA SER A 172 -19.74 -18.36 5.85
C SER A 172 -18.33 -17.83 6.05
N VAL A 173 -18.16 -16.54 5.72
CA VAL A 173 -17.00 -15.73 6.12
C VAL A 173 -17.50 -14.67 7.09
N ARG A 174 -17.14 -14.77 8.37
CA ARG A 174 -17.59 -13.82 9.40
C ARG A 174 -16.44 -12.93 9.85
N LEU A 175 -16.53 -11.64 9.50
CA LEU A 175 -15.60 -10.59 9.87
C LEU A 175 -16.22 -9.68 10.94
N VAL A 176 -15.57 -9.57 12.08
CA VAL A 176 -16.01 -8.69 13.17
C VAL A 176 -14.90 -7.80 13.70
N ALA A 177 -15.24 -6.58 14.10
CA ALA A 177 -14.31 -5.62 14.68
C ALA A 177 -14.99 -4.75 15.76
N ASN A 178 -14.22 -3.99 16.54
CA ASN A 178 -14.79 -3.04 17.51
C ASN A 178 -15.10 -1.67 16.87
N ARG A 179 -14.45 -1.35 15.74
CA ARG A 179 -14.64 -0.11 14.97
C ARG A 179 -14.64 -0.39 13.47
N PRO A 180 -15.20 0.53 12.66
CA PRO A 180 -15.19 0.42 11.20
C PRO A 180 -13.80 0.22 10.56
N ALA A 181 -12.76 0.86 11.09
CA ALA A 181 -11.38 0.67 10.61
C ALA A 181 -10.92 -0.79 10.65
N GLY A 182 -11.27 -1.53 11.71
CA GLY A 182 -10.99 -2.96 11.81
C GLY A 182 -11.71 -3.80 10.76
N LEU A 183 -12.96 -3.46 10.42
CA LEU A 183 -13.65 -4.12 9.30
C LEU A 183 -12.95 -3.79 7.97
N PHE A 184 -12.54 -2.54 7.77
CA PHE A 184 -11.81 -2.17 6.56
C PHE A 184 -10.48 -2.93 6.42
N HIS A 185 -9.69 -3.06 7.49
CA HIS A 185 -8.47 -3.87 7.48
C HIS A 185 -8.76 -5.35 7.25
N GLY A 186 -9.85 -5.87 7.81
CA GLY A 186 -10.29 -7.24 7.61
C GLY A 186 -10.69 -7.55 6.17
N ILE A 187 -11.32 -6.62 5.45
CA ILE A 187 -11.61 -6.85 4.02
C ILE A 187 -10.32 -6.91 3.18
N GLN A 188 -9.24 -6.22 3.58
CA GLN A 188 -7.94 -6.37 2.90
C GLN A 188 -7.38 -7.78 3.06
N THR A 189 -7.56 -8.38 4.24
CA THR A 189 -7.20 -9.79 4.48
C THR A 189 -8.08 -10.73 3.65
N ILE A 190 -9.40 -10.50 3.57
CA ILE A 190 -10.29 -11.30 2.72
C ILE A 190 -9.84 -11.26 1.25
N ARG A 191 -9.49 -10.07 0.72
CA ARG A 191 -8.95 -9.92 -0.65
C ARG A 191 -7.70 -10.77 -0.87
N GLN A 192 -6.79 -10.80 0.09
CA GLN A 192 -5.56 -11.58 0.00
C GLN A 192 -5.77 -13.10 0.18
N LEU A 193 -6.84 -13.51 0.86
CA LEU A 193 -7.22 -14.93 0.98
C LEU A 193 -7.91 -15.47 -0.28
N LEU A 194 -8.63 -14.61 -1.01
CA LEU A 194 -9.19 -14.95 -2.32
C LEU A 194 -8.07 -15.18 -3.35
N PRO A 195 -8.31 -15.96 -4.42
CA PRO A 195 -7.36 -16.10 -5.53
C PRO A 195 -6.85 -14.76 -6.09
N GLN A 196 -5.59 -14.72 -6.54
CA GLN A 196 -4.91 -13.48 -6.96
C GLN A 196 -5.62 -12.71 -8.08
N ASP A 197 -6.32 -13.44 -8.95
CA ASP A 197 -7.12 -12.91 -10.05
C ASP A 197 -8.42 -12.21 -9.60
N ILE A 198 -8.70 -12.17 -8.29
CA ILE A 198 -9.72 -11.29 -7.72
C ILE A 198 -9.38 -9.80 -7.92
N GLU A 199 -8.12 -9.48 -8.20
CA GLU A 199 -7.71 -8.10 -8.48
C GLU A 199 -7.93 -7.69 -9.95
N SER A 200 -8.40 -8.60 -10.82
CA SER A 200 -8.59 -8.32 -12.24
C SER A 200 -9.72 -7.31 -12.49
N GLU A 201 -9.42 -6.23 -13.21
CA GLU A 201 -10.43 -5.29 -13.70
C GLU A 201 -11.15 -5.76 -14.97
N MET A 202 -10.60 -6.78 -15.65
CA MET A 202 -11.12 -7.27 -16.95
C MET A 202 -11.97 -8.54 -16.84
N GLY A 203 -12.21 -9.04 -15.62
CA GLY A 203 -12.82 -10.35 -15.40
C GLY A 203 -11.79 -11.47 -15.25
N SER A 204 -12.25 -12.64 -14.82
CA SER A 204 -11.47 -13.90 -14.80
C SER A 204 -12.33 -15.06 -15.29
N GLU A 205 -11.72 -16.01 -15.99
CA GLU A 205 -12.37 -17.26 -16.43
C GLU A 205 -12.41 -18.34 -15.33
N ARG A 206 -11.95 -18.00 -14.12
CA ARG A 206 -11.94 -18.90 -12.96
C ARG A 206 -13.34 -19.38 -12.60
N SER A 207 -13.46 -20.70 -12.39
CA SER A 207 -14.72 -21.37 -12.07
C SER A 207 -15.04 -21.43 -10.57
N THR A 208 -14.05 -21.32 -9.69
CA THR A 208 -14.21 -21.47 -8.22
C THR A 208 -13.46 -20.38 -7.46
N TRP A 209 -14.07 -19.84 -6.41
CA TRP A 209 -13.55 -18.69 -5.66
C TRP A 209 -13.47 -19.03 -4.18
N GLN A 210 -12.41 -19.72 -3.80
CA GLN A 210 -12.32 -20.33 -2.49
C GLN A 210 -11.50 -19.52 -1.49
N ILE A 211 -11.94 -19.53 -0.23
CA ILE A 211 -11.22 -19.00 0.93
C ILE A 211 -10.99 -20.18 1.90
N PRO A 212 -9.74 -20.51 2.26
CA PRO A 212 -9.45 -21.61 3.18
C PRO A 212 -10.13 -21.44 4.56
N ALA A 213 -10.63 -22.54 5.13
CA ALA A 213 -11.24 -22.55 6.45
C ALA A 213 -10.20 -22.29 7.55
N GLN A 214 -10.43 -21.24 8.34
CA GLN A 214 -9.48 -20.75 9.33
C GLN A 214 -10.10 -19.74 10.28
N ASN A 215 -9.40 -19.47 11.38
CA ASN A 215 -9.65 -18.36 12.28
C ASN A 215 -8.45 -17.41 12.28
N ILE A 216 -8.71 -16.12 12.18
CA ILE A 216 -7.71 -15.06 12.28
C ILE A 216 -8.15 -14.08 13.38
N VAL A 217 -7.23 -13.70 14.25
CA VAL A 217 -7.36 -12.56 15.15
C VAL A 217 -6.18 -11.65 14.88
N ASP A 218 -6.46 -10.40 14.53
CA ASP A 218 -5.44 -9.52 13.98
C ASP A 218 -5.63 -8.07 14.45
N TYR A 219 -4.52 -7.39 14.69
CA TYR A 219 -4.45 -6.02 15.18
C TYR A 219 -3.04 -5.48 14.97
N PRO A 220 -2.87 -4.16 14.78
CA PRO A 220 -1.55 -3.59 14.53
C PRO A 220 -0.69 -3.57 15.79
N ARG A 221 0.62 -3.76 15.61
CA ARG A 221 1.66 -3.51 16.62
C ARG A 221 1.79 -2.02 16.95
N PHE A 222 1.85 -1.17 15.92
CA PHE A 222 2.02 0.27 16.04
C PHE A 222 0.81 1.02 15.50
N VAL A 223 0.45 2.13 16.16
CA VAL A 223 -0.68 2.98 15.76
C VAL A 223 -0.36 3.87 14.56
N TRP A 224 0.92 4.12 14.28
CA TRP A 224 1.38 4.89 13.13
C TRP A 224 2.04 3.97 12.09
N ARG A 225 1.41 3.84 10.92
CA ARG A 225 1.92 3.07 9.79
C ARG A 225 1.85 3.96 8.56
N GLY A 226 2.85 4.81 8.42
CA GLY A 226 2.88 5.91 7.48
C GLY A 226 3.64 5.61 6.20
N ALA A 227 3.27 6.33 5.15
CA ALA A 227 4.08 6.51 3.97
C ALA A 227 4.05 7.97 3.57
N MET A 228 5.21 8.53 3.22
CA MET A 228 5.30 9.90 2.72
C MET A 228 5.47 9.90 1.20
N LEU A 229 4.73 10.74 0.48
CA LEU A 229 4.93 10.98 -0.94
C LEU A 229 5.42 12.42 -1.16
N ASP A 230 6.63 12.55 -1.71
CA ASP A 230 7.18 13.82 -2.18
C ASP A 230 6.53 14.22 -3.50
N VAL A 231 5.66 15.23 -3.43
CA VAL A 231 5.02 15.83 -4.61
C VAL A 231 5.67 17.15 -5.01
N ALA A 232 6.69 17.60 -4.27
CA ALA A 232 7.39 18.85 -4.47
C ALA A 232 8.50 18.71 -5.52
N ARG A 233 9.34 17.68 -5.46
CA ARG A 233 10.45 17.49 -6.41
C ARG A 233 9.95 17.09 -7.80
N HIS A 234 8.95 16.21 -7.88
CA HIS A 234 8.12 15.99 -9.06
C HIS A 234 6.63 15.97 -8.66
N PHE A 235 5.79 16.65 -9.44
CA PHE A 235 4.36 16.70 -9.15
C PHE A 235 3.63 15.43 -9.59
N PHE A 236 2.69 14.98 -8.76
CA PHE A 236 1.79 13.84 -9.04
C PHE A 236 0.34 14.32 -9.04
N THR A 237 -0.44 13.88 -10.03
CA THR A 237 -1.85 14.24 -10.13
C THR A 237 -2.68 13.65 -8.99
N VAL A 238 -3.89 14.17 -8.76
CA VAL A 238 -4.84 13.62 -7.78
C VAL A 238 -5.06 12.11 -8.00
N ARG A 239 -5.17 11.68 -9.25
CA ARG A 239 -5.35 10.26 -9.60
C ARG A 239 -4.14 9.41 -9.22
N GLU A 240 -2.93 9.91 -9.44
CA GLU A 240 -1.70 9.19 -9.07
C GLU A 240 -1.55 9.07 -7.55
N VAL A 241 -1.89 10.14 -6.81
CA VAL A 241 -1.95 10.08 -5.34
C VAL A 241 -3.00 9.05 -4.87
N GLN A 242 -4.16 8.98 -5.52
CA GLN A 242 -5.18 7.96 -5.24
C GLN A 242 -4.67 6.54 -5.50
N GLN A 243 -3.90 6.31 -6.56
CA GLN A 243 -3.27 5.01 -6.83
C GLN A 243 -2.27 4.63 -5.73
N TYR A 244 -1.51 5.60 -5.21
CA TYR A 244 -0.63 5.36 -4.07
C TYR A 244 -1.43 5.03 -2.80
N ILE A 245 -2.52 5.76 -2.53
CA ILE A 245 -3.45 5.45 -1.42
C ILE A 245 -4.02 4.03 -1.53
N ASP A 246 -4.35 3.56 -2.74
CA ASP A 246 -4.85 2.19 -2.95
C ASP A 246 -3.78 1.12 -2.62
N LEU A 247 -2.50 1.40 -2.90
CA LEU A 247 -1.37 0.57 -2.47
C LEU A 247 -1.27 0.55 -0.93
N LEU A 248 -1.31 1.72 -0.29
CA LEU A 248 -1.25 1.84 1.17
C LEU A 248 -2.37 1.06 1.86
N ALA A 249 -3.59 1.19 1.35
CA ALA A 249 -4.77 0.51 1.84
C ALA A 249 -4.63 -1.03 1.76
N LEU A 250 -4.08 -1.56 0.66
CA LEU A 250 -3.89 -3.01 0.48
C LEU A 250 -3.05 -3.64 1.60
N TYR A 251 -2.14 -2.86 2.19
CA TYR A 251 -1.21 -3.31 3.22
C TYR A 251 -1.49 -2.74 4.61
N LYS A 252 -2.70 -2.18 4.83
CA LYS A 252 -3.13 -1.67 6.14
C LYS A 252 -2.27 -0.53 6.70
N MET A 253 -1.62 0.22 5.81
CA MET A 253 -1.03 1.52 6.15
C MET A 253 -2.17 2.50 6.46
N ASN A 254 -1.97 3.38 7.44
CA ASN A 254 -3.03 4.26 7.94
C ASN A 254 -2.66 5.74 7.95
N VAL A 255 -1.47 6.11 7.49
CA VAL A 255 -1.07 7.51 7.33
C VAL A 255 -0.48 7.73 5.93
N LEU A 256 -0.93 8.80 5.27
CA LEU A 256 -0.31 9.39 4.10
C LEU A 256 0.24 10.76 4.47
N HIS A 257 1.55 10.87 4.52
CA HIS A 257 2.25 12.13 4.67
C HIS A 257 2.48 12.73 3.27
N LEU A 258 2.03 13.96 3.03
CA LEU A 258 2.26 14.67 1.78
C LEU A 258 3.26 15.80 2.00
N HIS A 259 4.43 15.68 1.39
CA HIS A 259 5.44 16.72 1.34
C HIS A 259 5.08 17.72 0.23
N LEU A 260 4.40 18.80 0.61
CA LEU A 260 3.69 19.71 -0.31
C LEU A 260 4.51 20.93 -0.74
N SER A 261 5.67 21.16 -0.13
CA SER A 261 6.54 22.27 -0.52
C SER A 261 8.00 21.93 -0.34
N ASP A 262 8.81 22.27 -1.34
CA ASP A 262 10.26 22.23 -1.28
C ASP A 262 10.85 23.35 -2.15
N ASP A 263 12.16 23.33 -2.40
CA ASP A 263 12.89 24.30 -3.19
C ASP A 263 12.41 24.39 -4.65
N GLN A 264 12.00 23.26 -5.22
CA GLN A 264 11.62 23.10 -6.62
C GLN A 264 10.12 23.28 -6.86
N GLY A 265 9.31 23.34 -5.80
CA GLY A 265 7.86 23.25 -5.94
C GLY A 265 7.04 23.62 -4.73
N TRP A 266 6.05 24.49 -4.93
CA TRP A 266 4.94 24.70 -3.99
C TRP A 266 3.65 24.11 -4.55
N ARG A 267 3.04 23.16 -3.82
CA ARG A 267 2.05 22.23 -4.40
C ARG A 267 0.62 22.37 -3.87
N ILE A 268 0.32 23.38 -3.06
CA ILE A 268 -1.02 23.60 -2.51
C ILE A 268 -1.48 25.05 -2.60
N ALA A 269 -2.67 25.28 -3.16
CA ALA A 269 -3.21 26.63 -3.33
C ALA A 269 -3.70 27.23 -1.99
N LEU A 270 -3.24 28.45 -1.69
CA LEU A 270 -3.71 29.24 -0.55
C LEU A 270 -4.41 30.50 -1.05
N ASN A 271 -5.58 30.79 -0.50
CA ASN A 271 -6.38 31.94 -0.91
C ASN A 271 -5.76 33.26 -0.43
N SER A 272 -5.17 33.29 0.78
CA SER A 272 -4.39 34.47 1.23
C SER A 272 -3.10 34.68 0.46
N ARG A 273 -2.56 33.63 -0.17
CA ARG A 273 -1.23 33.64 -0.80
C ARG A 273 -1.24 32.99 -2.19
N PRO A 274 -2.01 33.53 -3.16
CA PRO A 274 -2.17 32.92 -4.47
C PRO A 274 -0.88 32.88 -5.29
N GLN A 275 0.10 33.75 -4.98
CA GLN A 275 1.38 33.78 -5.68
C GLN A 275 2.22 32.52 -5.45
N LEU A 276 1.99 31.79 -4.33
CA LEU A 276 2.75 30.57 -4.03
C LEU A 276 2.61 29.52 -5.12
N THR A 277 1.39 29.28 -5.60
CA THR A 277 1.18 28.37 -6.72
C THR A 277 1.34 29.06 -8.06
N ALA A 278 0.96 30.33 -8.21
CA ALA A 278 1.11 31.04 -9.48
C ALA A 278 2.58 31.09 -9.97
N LEU A 279 3.54 31.18 -9.05
CA LEU A 279 4.97 31.26 -9.36
C LEU A 279 5.76 30.04 -8.89
N GLY A 280 5.49 29.53 -7.69
CA GLY A 280 6.25 28.43 -7.08
C GLY A 280 5.88 27.03 -7.59
N SER A 281 4.81 26.88 -8.37
CA SER A 281 4.38 25.56 -8.87
C SER A 281 4.72 25.32 -10.35
N VAL A 282 5.29 26.30 -11.04
CA VAL A 282 5.39 26.31 -12.52
C VAL A 282 6.32 25.23 -13.06
N THR A 283 7.30 24.81 -12.26
CA THR A 283 8.29 23.80 -12.63
C THR A 283 8.50 22.78 -11.51
N GLN A 284 9.49 21.91 -11.70
CA GLN A 284 9.91 20.84 -10.82
C GLN A 284 11.36 20.45 -11.18
N VAL A 285 11.91 19.42 -10.52
CA VAL A 285 13.25 18.89 -10.84
C VAL A 285 13.34 18.55 -12.34
N GLY A 286 14.48 18.89 -12.95
CA GLY A 286 14.74 18.68 -14.37
C GLY A 286 14.05 19.66 -15.32
N GLY A 287 13.33 20.67 -14.81
CA GLY A 287 12.76 21.75 -15.61
C GLY A 287 11.46 21.38 -16.34
N GLY A 288 10.86 20.24 -15.99
CA GLY A 288 9.55 19.84 -16.49
C GLY A 288 8.44 20.77 -16.01
N GLN A 289 7.25 20.62 -16.59
CA GLN A 289 6.05 21.29 -16.09
C GLN A 289 5.74 20.75 -14.69
N GLY A 290 5.60 21.65 -13.73
CA GLY A 290 5.16 21.30 -12.38
C GLY A 290 3.64 21.16 -12.29
N GLY A 291 3.12 21.44 -11.11
CA GLY A 291 1.69 21.49 -10.83
C GLY A 291 1.42 21.78 -9.36
N PHE A 292 0.14 21.89 -9.02
CA PHE A 292 -0.33 22.08 -7.65
C PHE A 292 -1.75 21.53 -7.49
N TYR A 293 -2.14 21.30 -6.24
CA TYR A 293 -3.50 20.98 -5.86
C TYR A 293 -4.27 22.27 -5.54
N THR A 294 -5.44 22.43 -6.15
CA THR A 294 -6.43 23.35 -5.59
C THR A 294 -6.86 22.86 -4.21
N GLN A 295 -7.48 23.71 -3.39
CA GLN A 295 -8.03 23.26 -2.11
C GLN A 295 -9.07 22.14 -2.31
N GLN A 296 -9.82 22.16 -3.42
CA GLN A 296 -10.78 21.12 -3.75
C GLN A 296 -10.09 19.80 -4.11
N ASP A 297 -8.96 19.84 -4.84
CA ASP A 297 -8.15 18.65 -5.13
C ASP A 297 -7.59 18.03 -3.85
N TYR A 298 -7.05 18.86 -2.96
CA TYR A 298 -6.52 18.41 -1.67
C TYR A 298 -7.62 17.78 -0.79
N GLN A 299 -8.80 18.40 -0.73
CA GLN A 299 -9.97 17.82 -0.05
C GLN A 299 -10.46 16.53 -0.71
N ASN A 300 -10.34 16.40 -2.05
CA ASN A 300 -10.65 15.16 -2.76
C ASN A 300 -9.67 14.04 -2.37
N ILE A 301 -8.37 14.35 -2.25
CA ILE A 301 -7.36 13.41 -1.75
C ILE A 301 -7.69 12.97 -0.32
N ILE A 302 -7.95 13.92 0.59
CA ILE A 302 -8.33 13.63 1.98
C ILE A 302 -9.55 12.72 2.04
N ARG A 303 -10.61 13.01 1.28
CA ARG A 303 -11.83 12.20 1.29
C ARG A 303 -11.57 10.77 0.78
N TYR A 304 -10.75 10.64 -0.26
CA TYR A 304 -10.39 9.34 -0.82
C TYR A 304 -9.55 8.49 0.14
N ALA A 305 -8.61 9.13 0.84
CA ALA A 305 -7.79 8.52 1.89
C ALA A 305 -8.65 8.13 3.11
N ALA A 306 -9.53 9.02 3.57
CA ALA A 306 -10.40 8.78 4.72
C ALA A 306 -11.36 7.61 4.49
N ALA A 307 -11.89 7.45 3.26
CA ALA A 307 -12.70 6.29 2.89
C ALA A 307 -11.93 4.95 3.00
N ARG A 308 -10.60 5.00 3.09
CA ARG A 308 -9.69 3.87 3.27
C ARG A 308 -8.99 3.89 4.62
N TYR A 309 -9.52 4.66 5.58
CA TYR A 309 -8.96 4.81 6.93
C TYR A 309 -7.49 5.27 6.94
N ILE A 310 -7.10 6.05 5.92
CA ILE A 310 -5.79 6.67 5.83
C ILE A 310 -5.91 8.14 6.21
N LEU A 311 -5.19 8.52 7.26
CA LEU A 311 -5.04 9.90 7.72
C LEU A 311 -4.06 10.66 6.83
N VAL A 312 -4.45 11.82 6.31
CA VAL A 312 -3.53 12.69 5.57
C VAL A 312 -2.84 13.66 6.53
N VAL A 313 -1.51 13.72 6.45
CA VAL A 313 -0.65 14.67 7.18
C VAL A 313 0.02 15.59 6.16
N PRO A 314 -0.33 16.89 6.11
CA PRO A 314 0.36 17.84 5.25
C PRO A 314 1.70 18.25 5.87
N GLU A 315 2.69 18.39 5.01
CA GLU A 315 3.95 19.06 5.32
C GLU A 315 4.13 20.31 4.47
N ILE A 316 4.49 21.40 5.15
CA ILE A 316 5.16 22.54 4.54
C ILE A 316 6.50 22.66 5.25
N ASP A 317 7.57 22.33 4.54
CA ASP A 317 8.91 22.35 5.11
C ASP A 317 9.38 23.78 5.37
N MET A 318 9.93 24.00 6.56
CA MET A 318 10.40 25.28 7.04
C MET A 318 11.37 25.11 8.23
N PRO A 319 12.39 25.97 8.38
CA PRO A 319 12.61 27.22 7.65
C PRO A 319 13.38 27.06 6.34
N SER A 320 13.95 25.88 6.06
CA SER A 320 14.64 25.56 4.79
C SER A 320 13.69 24.87 3.81
N HIS A 321 14.20 24.35 2.69
CA HIS A 321 13.40 23.72 1.63
C HIS A 321 12.23 24.61 1.16
N ILE A 322 12.50 25.90 1.01
CA ILE A 322 11.45 26.91 0.88
C ILE A 322 11.64 27.83 -0.33
N ASN A 323 12.58 27.51 -1.23
CA ASN A 323 12.86 28.38 -2.38
C ASN A 323 11.61 28.63 -3.25
N ALA A 324 10.74 27.64 -3.45
CA ALA A 324 9.49 27.86 -4.20
C ALA A 324 8.57 28.91 -3.54
N GLY A 325 8.56 28.97 -2.21
CA GLY A 325 7.87 30.02 -1.46
C GLY A 325 8.55 31.39 -1.57
N LEU A 326 9.89 31.42 -1.58
CA LEU A 326 10.69 32.64 -1.73
C LEU A 326 10.59 33.27 -3.12
N ILE A 327 10.36 32.48 -4.18
CA ILE A 327 10.08 33.02 -5.52
C ILE A 327 8.80 33.87 -5.47
N ALA A 328 7.77 33.39 -4.77
CA ALA A 328 6.49 34.09 -4.66
C ALA A 328 6.56 35.30 -3.73
N TYR A 329 7.39 35.23 -2.68
CA TYR A 329 7.57 36.30 -1.69
C TYR A 329 9.07 36.51 -1.35
N PRO A 330 9.84 37.18 -2.21
CA PRO A 330 11.29 37.31 -2.05
C PRO A 330 11.71 38.02 -0.75
N ASP A 331 10.89 38.95 -0.27
CA ASP A 331 11.16 39.72 0.97
C ASP A 331 11.21 38.86 2.23
N LEU A 332 10.72 37.61 2.17
CA LEU A 332 10.81 36.64 3.26
C LEU A 332 12.21 36.01 3.38
N GLY A 333 13.04 36.09 2.34
CA GLY A 333 14.43 35.65 2.39
C GLY A 333 15.35 36.68 3.07
N CYS A 334 16.52 36.24 3.56
CA CYS A 334 17.56 37.17 4.03
C CYS A 334 18.45 37.70 2.88
N SER A 335 18.42 37.06 1.71
CA SER A 335 19.12 37.53 0.52
C SER A 335 18.36 38.70 -0.12
N ALA A 336 19.09 39.74 -0.55
CA ALA A 336 18.54 40.84 -1.33
C ALA A 336 18.30 40.49 -2.82
N ARG A 337 18.68 39.28 -3.26
CA ARG A 337 18.51 38.84 -4.65
C ARG A 337 17.34 37.86 -4.77
N PRO A 338 16.37 38.10 -5.67
CA PRO A 338 15.34 37.13 -5.98
C PRO A 338 15.98 35.83 -6.46
N THR A 339 15.60 34.71 -5.85
CA THR A 339 15.92 33.40 -6.37
C THR A 339 14.92 33.04 -7.47
N GLY A 340 15.40 32.44 -8.56
CA GLY A 340 14.55 31.95 -9.63
C GLY A 340 14.00 30.55 -9.32
N PRO A 341 13.14 30.00 -10.20
CA PRO A 341 12.77 28.59 -10.17
C PRO A 341 14.01 27.69 -10.12
N TYR A 342 14.00 26.74 -9.19
CA TYR A 342 15.07 25.77 -9.03
C TYR A 342 14.63 24.41 -9.56
N SER A 343 15.46 23.81 -10.42
CA SER A 343 15.19 22.50 -11.04
C SER A 343 16.31 21.48 -10.80
N GLY A 344 17.27 21.83 -9.93
CA GLY A 344 18.30 20.91 -9.45
C GLY A 344 17.84 20.10 -8.25
N THR A 345 18.82 19.46 -7.58
CA THR A 345 18.60 18.52 -6.47
C THR A 345 19.51 18.80 -5.28
N ASP A 346 20.16 19.97 -5.24
CA ASP A 346 20.95 20.44 -4.09
C ASP A 346 20.01 20.93 -3.00
N VAL A 347 20.43 20.74 -1.75
CA VAL A 347 19.61 20.92 -0.55
C VAL A 347 20.29 21.82 0.49
N GLY A 348 19.50 22.33 1.44
CA GLY A 348 19.96 23.04 2.64
C GLY A 348 20.42 24.50 2.46
N TRP A 349 20.38 25.04 1.24
CA TRP A 349 20.84 26.39 0.91
C TRP A 349 19.75 27.45 1.04
N SER A 350 18.47 27.09 0.94
CA SER A 350 17.36 28.03 1.06
C SER A 350 16.96 28.22 2.53
N SER A 351 16.52 29.43 2.90
CA SER A 351 15.92 29.65 4.22
C SER A 351 15.06 30.90 4.27
N LEU A 352 13.97 30.82 5.04
CA LEU A 352 13.26 31.99 5.55
C LEU A 352 14.17 32.86 6.42
N CYS A 353 13.92 34.16 6.44
CA CYS A 353 14.62 35.10 7.29
C CYS A 353 13.95 35.18 8.66
N VAL A 354 14.43 34.35 9.59
CA VAL A 354 13.73 34.10 10.87
C VAL A 354 13.76 35.27 11.85
N ASP A 355 14.57 36.30 11.61
CA ASP A 355 14.58 37.54 12.41
C ASP A 355 13.52 38.57 11.95
N LYS A 356 12.80 38.30 10.86
CA LYS A 356 11.70 39.16 10.37
C LYS A 356 10.35 38.69 10.91
N GLU A 357 9.57 39.60 11.48
CA GLU A 357 8.18 39.30 11.89
C GLU A 357 7.28 38.91 10.71
N ALA A 358 7.56 39.43 9.51
CA ALA A 358 6.87 39.06 8.29
C ALA A 358 6.94 37.55 7.99
N THR A 359 8.03 36.88 8.38
CA THR A 359 8.18 35.41 8.28
C THR A 359 7.11 34.70 9.09
N TYR A 360 6.87 35.11 10.33
CA TYR A 360 5.89 34.46 11.18
C TYR A 360 4.45 34.78 10.79
N ALA A 361 4.20 35.97 10.22
CA ALA A 361 2.91 36.27 9.60
C ALA A 361 2.66 35.38 8.36
N PHE A 362 3.70 35.13 7.57
CA PHE A 362 3.63 34.17 6.45
C PHE A 362 3.31 32.76 6.94
N VAL A 363 4.05 32.26 7.93
CA VAL A 363 3.83 30.93 8.51
C VAL A 363 2.42 30.82 9.10
N ASP A 364 1.94 31.86 9.81
CA ASP A 364 0.60 31.87 10.38
C ASP A 364 -0.50 31.71 9.32
N ASP A 365 -0.41 32.43 8.20
CA ASP A 365 -1.36 32.28 7.09
C ASP A 365 -1.34 30.88 6.47
N VAL A 366 -0.15 30.34 6.22
CA VAL A 366 0.04 29.01 5.64
C VAL A 366 -0.55 27.93 6.54
N VAL A 367 -0.16 27.93 7.81
CA VAL A 367 -0.61 26.95 8.79
C VAL A 367 -2.12 27.09 9.00
N ARG A 368 -2.65 28.32 9.13
CA ARG A 368 -4.09 28.58 9.29
C ARG A 368 -4.92 27.95 8.18
N GLU A 369 -4.58 28.23 6.93
CA GLU A 369 -5.40 27.81 5.80
C GLU A 369 -5.34 26.31 5.55
N ILE A 370 -4.14 25.73 5.55
CA ILE A 370 -3.99 24.28 5.36
C ILE A 370 -4.65 23.53 6.53
N SER A 371 -4.48 24.01 7.77
CA SER A 371 -5.15 23.42 8.94
C SER A 371 -6.67 23.48 8.84
N GLY A 372 -7.21 24.57 8.28
CA GLY A 372 -8.65 24.75 8.06
C GLY A 372 -9.27 23.78 7.05
N ILE A 373 -8.47 23.23 6.13
CA ILE A 373 -8.93 22.24 5.14
C ILE A 373 -8.40 20.82 5.41
N THR A 374 -7.68 20.61 6.51
CA THR A 374 -7.13 19.32 6.93
C THR A 374 -7.85 18.84 8.20
N PRO A 375 -8.76 17.86 8.14
CA PRO A 375 -9.45 17.37 9.34
C PRO A 375 -8.53 16.69 10.35
N GLY A 376 -7.44 16.07 9.87
CA GLY A 376 -6.44 15.39 10.70
C GLY A 376 -5.82 16.29 11.77
N PRO A 377 -5.36 15.73 12.90
CA PRO A 377 -4.90 16.52 14.04
C PRO A 377 -3.44 16.97 13.92
N TYR A 378 -2.76 16.70 12.80
CA TYR A 378 -1.32 16.93 12.65
C TYR A 378 -1.01 17.95 11.57
N PHE A 379 0.10 18.65 11.75
CA PHE A 379 0.74 19.48 10.74
C PHE A 379 2.25 19.26 10.84
N HIS A 380 2.87 18.85 9.73
CA HIS A 380 4.31 18.64 9.68
C HIS A 380 4.99 19.94 9.20
N ILE A 381 6.01 20.39 9.91
CA ILE A 381 6.72 21.64 9.59
C ILE A 381 8.08 21.39 8.92
N GLY A 382 8.41 20.13 8.67
CA GLY A 382 9.73 19.71 8.22
C GLY A 382 10.81 20.06 9.23
N GLY A 383 11.72 20.93 8.84
CA GLY A 383 12.75 21.51 9.72
C GLY A 383 14.12 20.87 9.56
N ASP A 384 14.33 20.08 8.53
CA ASP A 384 15.59 19.41 8.20
C ASP A 384 16.55 20.31 7.40
N GLU A 385 17.79 19.82 7.30
CA GLU A 385 18.87 20.31 6.43
C GLU A 385 19.18 21.82 6.46
N VAL A 386 18.86 22.51 7.54
CA VAL A 386 19.10 23.96 7.67
C VAL A 386 20.59 24.29 7.84
N GLN A 387 21.26 24.75 6.77
CA GLN A 387 22.70 25.11 6.81
C GLN A 387 22.96 26.61 6.98
N THR A 388 21.96 27.46 6.73
CA THR A 388 22.13 28.92 6.65
C THR A 388 21.81 29.67 7.94
N LEU A 389 21.17 29.01 8.92
CA LEU A 389 20.79 29.62 10.19
C LEU A 389 21.78 29.24 11.31
N THR A 390 22.01 30.16 12.23
CA THR A 390 22.66 29.84 13.50
C THR A 390 21.75 28.94 14.36
N HIS A 391 22.34 28.26 15.34
CA HIS A 391 21.58 27.40 16.27
C HIS A 391 20.43 28.17 16.96
N ASP A 392 20.71 29.34 17.53
CA ASP A 392 19.72 30.15 18.26
C ASP A 392 18.59 30.63 17.35
N GLN A 393 18.90 30.96 16.10
CA GLN A 393 17.90 31.33 15.09
C GLN A 393 16.97 30.17 14.76
N TYR A 394 17.52 28.97 14.54
CA TYR A 394 16.73 27.77 14.28
C TYR A 394 15.84 27.40 15.49
N VAL A 395 16.40 27.41 16.70
CA VAL A 395 15.65 27.13 17.94
C VAL A 395 14.47 28.09 18.10
N ARG A 396 14.73 29.40 17.96
CA ARG A 396 13.67 30.43 18.04
C ARG A 396 12.59 30.20 16.99
N PHE A 397 12.97 29.85 15.77
CA PHE A 397 12.02 29.59 14.70
C PHE A 397 11.09 28.42 15.07
N VAL A 398 11.65 27.26 15.42
CA VAL A 398 10.87 26.06 15.77
C VAL A 398 9.92 26.33 16.93
N GLU A 399 10.38 27.00 17.99
CA GLU A 399 9.54 27.31 19.15
C GLU A 399 8.36 28.23 18.79
N ARG A 400 8.59 29.22 17.93
CA ARG A 400 7.53 30.13 17.47
C ARG A 400 6.54 29.43 16.55
N VAL A 401 7.01 28.63 15.59
CA VAL A 401 6.15 27.89 14.67
C VAL A 401 5.32 26.84 15.41
N GLN A 402 5.89 26.18 16.41
CA GLN A 402 5.14 25.30 17.30
C GLN A 402 3.95 26.01 17.95
N GLY A 403 4.13 27.26 18.40
CA GLY A 403 3.04 28.09 18.91
C GLY A 403 1.94 28.33 17.88
N ILE A 404 2.31 28.61 16.63
CA ILE A 404 1.39 28.84 15.51
C ILE A 404 0.60 27.56 15.17
N VAL A 405 1.26 26.41 15.08
CA VAL A 405 0.60 25.13 14.80
C VAL A 405 -0.43 24.79 15.87
N ASN A 406 -0.07 24.95 17.15
CA ASN A 406 -0.97 24.68 18.26
C ASN A 406 -2.13 25.69 18.34
N LYS A 407 -1.92 26.96 17.96
CA LYS A 407 -2.97 27.99 17.86
C LYS A 407 -4.12 27.55 16.93
N TYR A 408 -3.82 26.77 15.88
CA TYR A 408 -4.82 26.24 14.95
C TYR A 408 -5.28 24.80 15.26
N GLY A 409 -5.08 24.36 16.51
CA GLY A 409 -5.61 23.08 17.01
C GLY A 409 -4.92 21.84 16.45
N LYS A 410 -3.74 22.00 15.85
CA LYS A 410 -2.91 20.90 15.33
C LYS A 410 -1.78 20.57 16.30
N LYS A 411 -1.35 19.32 16.28
CA LYS A 411 -0.11 18.86 16.90
C LYS A 411 1.00 18.92 15.86
N MET A 412 2.12 19.51 16.26
CA MET A 412 3.27 19.64 15.37
C MET A 412 4.00 18.31 15.20
N ILE A 413 4.38 18.03 13.96
CA ILE A 413 5.38 17.02 13.61
C ILE A 413 6.54 17.75 12.92
N GLY A 414 7.76 17.25 13.07
CA GLY A 414 8.90 17.68 12.26
C GLY A 414 10.00 16.64 12.26
N TRP A 415 10.95 16.80 11.34
CA TRP A 415 12.13 15.94 11.25
C TRP A 415 13.00 16.08 12.50
N GLU A 416 13.87 15.11 12.72
CA GLU A 416 14.63 14.93 13.96
C GLU A 416 15.41 16.17 14.41
N GLU A 417 15.75 17.07 13.49
CA GLU A 417 16.42 18.35 13.75
C GLU A 417 15.62 19.27 14.69
N ILE A 418 14.28 19.21 14.71
CA ILE A 418 13.45 20.07 15.57
C ILE A 418 13.78 19.91 17.06
N THR A 419 14.33 18.76 17.43
CA THR A 419 14.73 18.42 18.80
C THR A 419 15.87 19.27 19.36
N LYS A 420 16.54 20.06 18.50
CA LYS A 420 17.47 21.12 18.92
C LYS A 420 16.74 22.22 19.72
N ALA A 421 15.45 22.39 19.51
CA ALA A 421 14.60 23.37 20.17
C ALA A 421 13.83 22.77 21.34
N ARG A 422 13.25 23.62 22.20
CA ARG A 422 12.35 23.13 23.26
C ARG A 422 10.99 22.74 22.69
N LEU A 423 10.70 21.44 22.72
CA LEU A 423 9.45 20.90 22.19
C LEU A 423 8.31 20.90 23.22
N ASN A 424 7.09 21.07 22.73
CA ASN A 424 5.88 20.82 23.52
C ASN A 424 5.69 19.30 23.70
N PRO A 425 5.08 18.85 24.82
CA PRO A 425 4.88 17.41 25.07
C PRO A 425 4.02 16.68 24.02
N THR A 426 3.23 17.42 23.22
CA THR A 426 2.39 16.88 22.16
C THR A 426 3.07 16.83 20.80
N THR A 427 4.28 17.37 20.68
CA THR A 427 5.07 17.37 19.44
C THR A 427 5.60 15.97 19.16
N ILE A 428 5.66 15.61 17.87
CA ILE A 428 6.20 14.34 17.39
C ILE A 428 7.47 14.64 16.60
N ALA A 429 8.54 13.88 16.86
CA ALA A 429 9.78 13.96 16.11
C ALA A 429 9.93 12.74 15.20
N GLN A 430 10.16 12.97 13.91
CA GLN A 430 10.38 11.91 12.93
C GLN A 430 11.88 11.66 12.75
N GLN A 431 12.34 10.47 13.15
CA GLN A 431 13.75 10.09 13.22
C GLN A 431 14.20 9.43 11.92
N TRP A 432 15.12 10.07 11.19
CA TRP A 432 15.59 9.61 9.88
C TRP A 432 17.07 9.26 9.83
N LYS A 433 17.92 9.90 10.66
CA LYS A 433 19.29 9.45 10.95
C LYS A 433 19.37 8.77 12.31
N SER A 434 18.45 9.08 13.23
CA SER A 434 18.30 8.53 14.59
C SER A 434 19.22 9.11 15.67
N ASP A 435 19.84 10.25 15.40
CA ASP A 435 20.84 10.85 16.29
C ASP A 435 20.23 11.62 17.47
N SER A 436 18.96 12.00 17.39
CA SER A 436 18.33 12.94 18.34
C SER A 436 17.21 12.36 19.20
N ALA A 437 16.90 11.07 19.04
CA ALA A 437 15.80 10.40 19.72
C ALA A 437 15.81 10.57 21.25
N THR A 438 16.98 10.52 21.91
CA THR A 438 17.04 10.72 23.38
C THR A 438 16.63 12.15 23.79
N ALA A 439 17.01 13.16 23.01
CA ALA A 439 16.63 14.56 23.27
C ALA A 439 15.13 14.81 23.04
N ALA A 440 14.56 14.18 22.00
CA ALA A 440 13.12 14.19 21.76
C ALA A 440 12.35 13.62 22.97
N LEU A 441 12.76 12.44 23.46
CA LEU A 441 12.10 11.79 24.60
C LEU A 441 12.25 12.59 25.90
N ALA A 442 13.40 13.23 26.13
CA ALA A 442 13.60 14.11 27.27
C ALA A 442 12.63 15.31 27.27
N SER A 443 12.16 15.74 26.09
CA SER A 443 11.15 16.80 25.93
C SER A 443 9.71 16.29 25.99
N GLY A 444 9.51 14.98 26.20
CA GLY A 444 8.20 14.34 26.24
C GLY A 444 7.60 14.04 24.87
N ALA A 445 8.34 14.27 23.78
CA ALA A 445 7.88 13.98 22.43
C ALA A 445 7.73 12.47 22.20
N LYS A 446 6.88 12.10 21.24
CA LYS A 446 6.82 10.74 20.71
C LYS A 446 7.59 10.64 19.39
N LEU A 447 7.99 9.43 19.03
CA LEU A 447 8.81 9.20 17.84
C LEU A 447 8.04 8.52 16.72
N ILE A 448 8.26 8.99 15.50
CA ILE A 448 8.03 8.21 14.28
C ILE A 448 9.41 7.78 13.78
N LEU A 449 9.60 6.52 13.44
CA LEU A 449 10.88 6.05 12.89
C LEU A 449 10.79 5.92 11.37
N SER A 450 11.69 6.61 10.67
CA SER A 450 11.86 6.50 9.23
C SER A 450 13.35 6.44 8.85
N PRO A 451 14.14 5.46 9.34
CA PRO A 451 15.57 5.48 9.11
C PRO A 451 15.90 5.39 7.62
N ALA A 452 16.71 6.32 7.09
CA ALA A 452 17.02 6.39 5.66
C ALA A 452 17.73 5.14 5.13
N GLN A 453 18.49 4.46 5.99
CA GLN A 453 19.17 3.19 5.68
C GLN A 453 18.24 1.97 5.70
N LYS A 454 16.95 2.15 6.01
CA LYS A 454 15.97 1.07 6.16
C LYS A 454 14.75 1.26 5.27
N ILE A 455 14.06 2.40 5.39
CA ILE A 455 12.71 2.55 4.83
C ILE A 455 12.50 3.83 4.02
N TYR A 456 13.58 4.50 3.59
CA TYR A 456 13.50 5.47 2.49
C TYR A 456 13.40 4.70 1.18
N LEU A 457 12.22 4.77 0.56
CA LEU A 457 11.88 4.01 -0.64
C LEU A 457 12.56 4.58 -1.88
N ASP A 458 13.00 5.83 -1.85
CA ASP A 458 13.81 6.42 -2.92
C ASP A 458 15.25 5.92 -2.90
N MET A 459 15.73 5.24 -1.85
CA MET A 459 17.05 4.60 -1.89
C MET A 459 17.05 3.47 -2.93
N LYS A 460 18.13 3.39 -3.69
CA LYS A 460 18.39 2.33 -4.66
C LYS A 460 18.41 0.97 -3.97
N TYR A 461 17.90 -0.06 -4.64
CA TYR A 461 18.04 -1.44 -4.18
C TYR A 461 19.50 -1.92 -4.29
N THR A 462 20.14 -1.59 -5.40
CA THR A 462 21.50 -2.02 -5.77
C THR A 462 22.23 -0.89 -6.52
N PRO A 463 23.56 -0.97 -6.70
CA PRO A 463 24.31 0.00 -7.52
C PRO A 463 23.79 0.13 -8.96
N THR A 464 23.15 -0.91 -9.50
CA THR A 464 22.62 -0.95 -10.86
C THR A 464 21.17 -0.49 -10.97
N THR A 465 20.50 -0.19 -9.86
CA THR A 465 19.14 0.36 -9.91
C THR A 465 19.17 1.73 -10.60
N GLU A 466 18.36 1.92 -11.64
CA GLU A 466 18.40 3.15 -12.45
C GLU A 466 17.81 4.36 -11.71
N LEU A 467 16.66 4.16 -11.06
CA LEU A 467 15.96 5.17 -10.27
C LEU A 467 16.44 5.17 -8.82
N GLY A 468 16.18 6.27 -8.11
CA GLY A 468 16.52 6.42 -6.70
C GLY A 468 17.90 7.01 -6.44
N LEU A 469 18.17 7.26 -5.17
CA LEU A 469 19.41 7.81 -4.62
C LEU A 469 20.19 6.74 -3.84
N HIS A 470 21.40 7.05 -3.40
CA HIS A 470 22.26 6.09 -2.68
C HIS A 470 23.10 6.76 -1.59
N TRP A 471 22.71 7.97 -1.17
CA TRP A 471 23.46 8.76 -0.22
C TRP A 471 23.46 8.11 1.18
N ALA A 472 22.37 7.44 1.57
CA ALA A 472 22.23 6.79 2.86
C ALA A 472 22.74 5.34 2.84
N ALA A 473 22.26 4.57 1.85
CA ALA A 473 22.56 3.15 1.67
C ALA A 473 22.04 2.67 0.31
N TYR A 474 22.39 1.43 -0.03
CA TYR A 474 21.54 0.60 -0.88
C TYR A 474 20.60 -0.19 0.03
N VAL A 475 19.29 -0.13 -0.24
CA VAL A 475 18.25 -0.68 0.63
C VAL A 475 17.49 -1.74 -0.15
N GLU A 476 17.89 -2.99 0.01
CA GLU A 476 17.16 -4.13 -0.54
C GLU A 476 15.91 -4.42 0.32
N VAL A 477 15.06 -5.32 -0.16
CA VAL A 477 13.83 -5.80 0.48
C VAL A 477 14.12 -6.36 1.88
N ARG A 478 15.21 -7.13 2.04
CA ARG A 478 15.60 -7.60 3.37
C ARG A 478 15.99 -6.47 4.29
N ASP A 479 16.67 -5.42 3.82
CA ASP A 479 17.07 -4.30 4.69
C ASP A 479 15.85 -3.55 5.23
N SER A 480 14.83 -3.37 4.39
CA SER A 480 13.54 -2.76 4.75
C SER A 480 12.74 -3.60 5.75
N TYR A 481 12.95 -4.92 5.76
CA TYR A 481 12.27 -5.86 6.65
C TYR A 481 13.05 -6.15 7.94
N ASP A 482 14.31 -6.59 7.85
CA ASP A 482 15.07 -7.29 8.88
C ASP A 482 15.65 -6.31 9.93
N TRP A 483 14.74 -5.69 10.69
CA TRP A 483 15.01 -4.80 11.81
C TRP A 483 13.79 -4.75 12.74
N ASP A 484 13.99 -4.28 13.96
CA ASP A 484 12.94 -4.07 14.95
C ASP A 484 12.93 -2.60 15.41
N PRO A 485 11.84 -1.83 15.16
CA PRO A 485 11.71 -0.45 15.62
C PRO A 485 12.02 -0.28 17.11
N ALA A 486 11.58 -1.22 17.96
CA ALA A 486 11.75 -1.14 19.40
C ALA A 486 13.18 -1.44 19.89
N ALA A 487 14.05 -1.93 19.01
CA ALA A 487 15.46 -2.23 19.31
C ALA A 487 16.44 -1.47 18.40
N TYR A 488 15.93 -0.60 17.52
CA TYR A 488 16.74 0.09 16.52
C TYR A 488 17.62 1.18 17.12
N ILE A 489 17.06 2.01 18.00
CA ILE A 489 17.77 3.12 18.65
C ILE A 489 18.02 2.76 20.12
N ARG A 490 19.28 2.83 20.55
CA ARG A 490 19.67 2.55 21.94
C ARG A 490 18.94 3.49 22.89
N GLY A 491 18.22 2.93 23.87
CA GLY A 491 17.51 3.70 24.90
C GLY A 491 16.09 4.13 24.50
N VAL A 492 15.63 3.79 23.29
CA VAL A 492 14.25 3.98 22.84
C VAL A 492 13.53 2.63 22.95
N GLY A 493 12.41 2.58 23.65
CA GLY A 493 11.56 1.39 23.72
C GLY A 493 10.30 1.50 22.88
N GLU A 494 9.58 0.40 22.72
CA GLU A 494 8.31 0.35 21.94
C GLU A 494 7.30 1.41 22.39
N LYS A 495 7.16 1.66 23.70
CA LYS A 495 6.26 2.67 24.27
C LYS A 495 6.54 4.11 23.82
N ASP A 496 7.76 4.36 23.34
CA ASP A 496 8.25 5.68 22.95
C ASP A 496 7.98 5.96 21.46
N ILE A 497 7.66 4.93 20.70
CA ILE A 497 7.48 4.92 19.26
C ILE A 497 5.98 4.85 18.92
N LEU A 498 5.48 5.80 18.14
CA LEU A 498 4.12 5.72 17.57
C LEU A 498 4.06 4.68 16.46
N GLY A 499 5.15 4.56 15.71
CA GLY A 499 5.33 3.56 14.68
C GLY A 499 6.36 3.96 13.63
N VAL A 500 6.15 3.52 12.40
CA VAL A 500 7.10 3.67 11.29
C VAL A 500 6.50 4.43 10.13
N GLU A 501 7.34 5.12 9.38
CA GLU A 501 6.95 5.80 8.15
C GLU A 501 7.96 5.56 7.05
N ALA A 502 7.48 5.26 5.83
CA ALA A 502 8.31 5.05 4.65
C ALA A 502 8.22 6.22 3.67
N PRO A 503 9.19 7.15 3.68
CA PRO A 503 9.24 8.21 2.71
C PRO A 503 9.63 7.73 1.32
N ILE A 504 9.00 8.28 0.29
CA ILE A 504 9.49 8.24 -1.08
C ILE A 504 9.73 9.66 -1.58
N TRP A 505 10.98 10.08 -1.56
CA TRP A 505 11.45 11.31 -2.18
C TRP A 505 11.45 11.20 -3.70
N SER A 506 11.26 12.32 -4.40
CA SER A 506 10.98 12.30 -5.84
C SER A 506 12.01 13.01 -6.71
N GLU A 507 13.25 13.24 -6.29
CA GLU A 507 14.32 13.84 -7.12
C GLU A 507 14.52 13.07 -8.44
N THR A 508 14.38 11.74 -8.41
CA THR A 508 14.54 10.86 -9.57
C THR A 508 13.23 10.21 -10.04
N VAL A 509 12.13 10.40 -9.31
CA VAL A 509 10.88 9.65 -9.46
C VAL A 509 9.85 10.51 -10.18
N ARG A 510 9.59 10.21 -11.46
CA ARG A 510 8.87 11.16 -12.35
C ARG A 510 7.40 10.84 -12.61
N ASN A 511 6.90 9.68 -12.18
CA ASN A 511 5.52 9.24 -12.39
C ASN A 511 5.16 8.13 -11.40
N ILE A 512 3.87 7.82 -11.31
CA ILE A 512 3.39 6.79 -10.37
C ILE A 512 3.99 5.40 -10.61
N GLY A 513 4.33 5.03 -11.86
CA GLY A 513 4.98 3.76 -12.16
C GLY A 513 6.39 3.65 -11.56
N ALA A 514 7.12 4.77 -11.50
CA ALA A 514 8.41 4.87 -10.83
C ALA A 514 8.27 4.79 -9.30
N VAL A 515 7.22 5.44 -8.75
CA VAL A 515 6.86 5.30 -7.32
C VAL A 515 6.62 3.84 -6.98
N MET A 516 5.78 3.14 -7.76
CA MET A 516 5.45 1.74 -7.53
C MET A 516 6.70 0.84 -7.63
N TYR A 517 7.58 1.06 -8.61
CA TYR A 517 8.82 0.29 -8.76
C TYR A 517 9.73 0.35 -7.52
N LEU A 518 9.85 1.54 -6.93
CA LEU A 518 10.68 1.78 -5.75
C LEU A 518 9.96 1.41 -4.45
N ALA A 519 8.63 1.53 -4.40
CA ALA A 519 7.83 1.15 -3.25
C ALA A 519 7.65 -0.37 -3.17
N LEU A 520 7.51 -1.10 -4.27
CA LEU A 520 7.25 -2.54 -4.27
C LEU A 520 8.53 -3.34 -4.57
N PRO A 521 8.92 -4.28 -3.69
CA PRO A 521 8.11 -4.88 -2.62
C PRO A 521 8.43 -4.36 -1.19
N ARG A 522 9.13 -3.23 -1.03
CA ARG A 522 9.51 -2.70 0.29
C ARG A 522 8.34 -2.18 1.13
N MET A 523 7.30 -1.61 0.53
CA MET A 523 6.09 -1.13 1.21
C MET A 523 5.38 -2.24 1.99
N PRO A 524 5.10 -3.43 1.42
CA PRO A 524 4.63 -4.57 2.21
C PRO A 524 5.57 -4.98 3.35
N ALA A 525 6.89 -4.82 3.19
CA ALA A 525 7.85 -5.09 4.27
C ALA A 525 7.68 -4.09 5.43
N VAL A 526 7.58 -2.79 5.12
CA VAL A 526 7.34 -1.73 6.11
C VAL A 526 5.99 -1.91 6.80
N ALA A 527 4.95 -2.24 6.04
CA ALA A 527 3.63 -2.53 6.59
C ALA A 527 3.69 -3.66 7.62
N GLU A 528 4.45 -4.72 7.33
CA GLU A 528 4.63 -5.83 8.26
C GLU A 528 5.46 -5.45 9.50
N VAL A 529 6.49 -4.61 9.36
CA VAL A 529 7.22 -4.01 10.49
C VAL A 529 6.27 -3.24 11.41
N GLY A 530 5.33 -2.48 10.84
CA GLY A 530 4.37 -1.65 11.56
C GLY A 530 3.17 -2.40 12.14
N TRP A 531 2.80 -3.54 11.55
CA TRP A 531 1.57 -4.27 11.88
C TRP A 531 1.81 -5.54 12.68
N THR A 532 2.73 -6.40 12.25
CA THR A 532 2.87 -7.75 12.79
C THR A 532 3.66 -7.74 14.11
N PRO A 533 3.24 -8.48 15.15
CA PRO A 533 4.02 -8.63 16.37
C PRO A 533 5.44 -9.11 16.08
N GLN A 534 6.45 -8.51 16.72
CA GLN A 534 7.86 -8.82 16.42
C GLN A 534 8.19 -10.31 16.51
N ALA A 535 7.60 -11.02 17.46
CA ALA A 535 7.82 -12.46 17.67
C ALA A 535 7.36 -13.34 16.49
N ASN A 536 6.46 -12.85 15.64
CA ASN A 536 5.95 -13.58 14.48
C ASN A 536 6.74 -13.26 13.19
N ARG A 537 7.62 -12.25 13.21
CA ARG A 537 8.32 -11.78 12.02
C ARG A 537 9.55 -12.62 11.72
N THR A 538 9.62 -13.17 10.51
CA THR A 538 10.81 -13.88 10.01
C THR A 538 11.04 -13.53 8.54
N TRP A 539 12.29 -13.30 8.17
CA TRP A 539 12.65 -12.95 6.78
C TRP A 539 12.24 -14.04 5.79
N ASP A 540 12.49 -15.32 6.11
CA ASP A 540 12.14 -16.43 5.23
C ASP A 540 10.62 -16.61 5.05
N GLY A 541 9.85 -16.40 6.12
CA GLY A 541 8.39 -16.39 6.05
C GLY A 541 7.89 -15.24 5.17
N PHE A 542 8.37 -14.02 5.44
CA PHE A 542 7.98 -12.83 4.69
C PHE A 542 8.30 -12.94 3.20
N ARG A 543 9.53 -13.31 2.81
CA ARG A 543 9.92 -13.36 1.39
C ARG A 543 9.10 -14.39 0.61
N SER A 544 8.69 -15.50 1.26
CA SER A 544 7.80 -16.49 0.64
C SER A 544 6.36 -15.99 0.48
N ARG A 545 5.85 -15.22 1.45
CA ARG A 545 4.51 -14.63 1.41
C ARG A 545 4.46 -13.51 0.35
N VAL A 546 5.39 -12.56 0.40
CA VAL A 546 5.43 -11.42 -0.52
C VAL A 546 5.67 -11.84 -1.98
N ALA A 547 6.42 -12.93 -2.23
CA ALA A 547 6.55 -13.49 -3.58
C ALA A 547 5.18 -13.78 -4.22
N SER A 548 4.23 -14.30 -3.44
CA SER A 548 2.89 -14.62 -3.92
C SER A 548 2.01 -13.40 -4.21
N HIS A 549 2.48 -12.18 -3.93
CA HIS A 549 1.78 -10.95 -4.27
C HIS A 549 2.13 -10.45 -5.68
N ALA A 550 3.22 -10.91 -6.31
CA ALA A 550 3.60 -10.50 -7.66
C ALA A 550 2.46 -10.64 -8.70
N PRO A 551 1.72 -11.76 -8.78
CA PRO A 551 0.60 -11.87 -9.70
C PRO A 551 -0.53 -10.87 -9.40
N ARG A 552 -0.76 -10.51 -8.11
CA ARG A 552 -1.75 -9.48 -7.75
C ARG A 552 -1.33 -8.12 -8.25
N TRP A 553 -0.05 -7.77 -8.12
CA TRP A 553 0.49 -6.52 -8.65
C TRP A 553 0.35 -6.44 -10.16
N ASN A 554 0.56 -7.55 -10.87
CA ASN A 554 0.32 -7.61 -12.31
C ASN A 554 -1.14 -7.29 -12.66
N TYR A 555 -2.12 -7.86 -11.95
CA TYR A 555 -3.54 -7.54 -12.17
C TYR A 555 -3.88 -6.08 -11.83
N LEU A 556 -3.25 -5.53 -10.79
CA LEU A 556 -3.42 -4.14 -10.37
C LEU A 556 -2.62 -3.14 -11.25
N GLY A 557 -1.84 -3.62 -12.22
CA GLY A 557 -0.98 -2.78 -13.06
C GLY A 557 0.13 -2.06 -12.28
N MET A 558 0.54 -2.62 -11.13
CA MET A 558 1.58 -2.05 -10.29
C MET A 558 2.96 -2.52 -10.75
N ASN A 559 3.83 -1.58 -11.10
CA ASN A 559 5.23 -1.86 -11.40
C ASN A 559 5.98 -2.19 -10.09
N TYR A 560 6.92 -3.13 -10.11
CA TYR A 560 7.69 -3.52 -8.93
C TYR A 560 9.09 -4.00 -9.30
N TYR A 561 10.00 -3.92 -8.34
CA TYR A 561 11.34 -4.46 -8.49
C TYR A 561 11.35 -5.97 -8.22
N HIS A 562 11.78 -6.75 -9.21
CA HIS A 562 12.02 -8.19 -9.06
C HIS A 562 13.33 -8.46 -8.31
N SER A 563 13.30 -8.23 -7.00
CA SER A 563 14.44 -8.52 -6.11
C SER A 563 14.92 -9.96 -6.25
N PRO A 564 16.24 -10.22 -6.39
CA PRO A 564 16.80 -11.57 -6.36
C PRO A 564 16.73 -12.23 -4.97
N GLN A 565 16.39 -11.48 -3.91
CA GLN A 565 16.23 -12.03 -2.55
C GLN A 565 14.87 -12.70 -2.35
N VAL A 566 13.90 -12.44 -3.24
CA VAL A 566 12.53 -12.94 -3.18
C VAL A 566 12.31 -14.05 -4.22
N PRO A 567 11.77 -15.22 -3.84
CA PRO A 567 11.52 -16.33 -4.75
C PRO A 567 10.18 -16.17 -5.49
N TRP A 568 10.14 -15.29 -6.49
CA TRP A 568 8.93 -14.90 -7.26
C TRP A 568 8.15 -16.05 -7.89
#